data_AF-A0A4Y2A730-F1
#
_entry.id   AF-A0A4Y2A730-F1
#
_cell.length_a   1.000
_cell.length_b   1.000
_cell.length_c   1.000
_cell.angle_alpha   90.00
_cell.angle_beta   90.00
_cell.angle_gamma   90.00
#
_symmetry.space_group_name_H-M   'P 1'
#
loop_
_entity.id
_entity.type
_entity.pdbx_description
1 polymer ?
#
loop_
_entity_poly.entity_id
_entity_poly.type
_entity_poly.pdbx_seq_one_letter_code
_entity_poly.pdbx_strand_id
1 'polypeptide(L)'
;DLDYEIIVISPTEMQNKCPLIIMPHGGPHSCFPAGFLSRRIGFVKLGYVLCIVNYRGSVGFGENNLNSLPGNIGTQDVADVQMSHFS
;
A
#
# COMPACT_ATOMS: atom_id res chain seq x y z
N ASP A 1 18.95 2.73 4.28
CA ASP A 1 17.56 2.86 3.84
C ASP A 1 17.06 1.57 3.24
N LEU A 2 15.90 1.11 3.69
CA LEU A 2 15.19 -0.04 3.13
C LEU A 2 14.00 0.51 2.35
N ASP A 3 13.76 -0.01 1.16
CA ASP A 3 12.62 0.38 0.33
C ASP A 3 11.35 -0.36 0.74
N TYR A 4 10.19 0.15 0.32
CA TYR A 4 8.89 -0.51 0.44
C TYR A 4 8.08 -0.34 -0.85
N GLU A 5 7.14 -1.24 -1.09
CA GLU A 5 6.40 -1.31 -2.35
C GLU A 5 5.02 -0.63 -2.22
N ILE A 6 4.65 0.08 -3.29
CA ILE A 6 3.30 0.59 -3.50
C ILE A 6 2.78 0.06 -4.82
N ILE A 7 1.54 -0.44 -4.82
CA ILE A 7 0.79 -0.78 -6.03
C ILE A 7 -0.29 0.28 -6.24
N VAL A 8 -0.25 0.96 -7.38
CA VAL A 8 -1.27 1.95 -7.76
C VAL A 8 -2.25 1.32 -8.75
N ILE A 9 -3.55 1.43 -8.45
CA ILE A 9 -4.62 1.01 -9.34
C ILE A 9 -5.53 2.20 -9.60
N SER A 10 -5.66 2.60 -10.86
CA SER A 10 -6.48 3.74 -11.29
C SER A 10 -7.55 3.33 -12.30
N PRO A 11 -8.60 4.15 -12.46
CA PRO A 11 -9.50 4.03 -13.61
C PRO A 11 -8.73 4.23 -14.92
N THR A 12 -9.16 3.56 -15.99
CA THR A 12 -8.54 3.70 -17.32
C THR A 12 -8.65 5.13 -17.85
N GLU A 13 -9.75 5.81 -17.54
CA GLU A 13 -9.96 7.22 -17.85
C GLU A 13 -9.90 8.03 -16.55
N MET A 14 -8.81 8.75 -16.35
CA MET A 14 -8.64 9.63 -15.19
C MET A 14 -9.31 10.98 -15.46
N GLN A 15 -10.18 11.41 -14.54
CA GLN A 15 -10.64 12.80 -14.48
C GLN A 15 -9.61 13.64 -13.72
N ASN A 16 -9.64 14.97 -13.88
CA ASN A 16 -8.62 15.88 -13.33
C ASN A 16 -8.32 15.68 -11.83
N LYS A 17 -9.31 15.30 -11.01
CA LYS A 17 -9.12 15.03 -9.58
C LYS A 17 -9.87 13.76 -9.18
N CYS A 18 -9.17 12.62 -9.25
CA CYS A 18 -9.69 11.37 -8.70
C CYS A 18 -9.39 11.29 -7.20
N PRO A 19 -10.37 10.95 -6.34
CA PRO A 19 -10.12 10.73 -4.92
C PRO A 19 -9.19 9.53 -4.70
N LEU A 20 -8.20 9.69 -3.83
CA LEU A 20 -7.22 8.67 -3.48
C LEU A 20 -7.65 7.91 -2.21
N ILE A 21 -7.62 6.58 -2.25
CA ILE A 21 -7.71 5.71 -1.07
C ILE A 21 -6.36 5.03 -0.86
N ILE A 22 -5.75 5.27 0.30
CA ILE A 22 -4.53 4.58 0.73
C ILE A 22 -4.92 3.37 1.58
N MET A 23 -4.43 2.18 1.23
CA MET A 23 -4.86 0.92 1.81
C MET A 23 -3.67 0.07 2.28
N PRO A 24 -3.26 0.19 3.56
CA PRO A 24 -2.35 -0.78 4.16
C PRO A 24 -3.02 -2.15 4.35
N HIS A 25 -2.22 -3.23 4.44
CA HIS A 25 -2.71 -4.55 4.84
C HIS A 25 -2.67 -4.73 6.36
N GLY A 26 -3.44 -5.72 6.85
CA GLY A 26 -3.32 -6.22 8.22
C GLY A 26 -2.17 -7.24 8.36
N GLY A 27 -1.98 -7.81 9.55
CA GLY A 27 -0.89 -8.73 9.84
C GLY A 27 -0.20 -8.37 11.16
N PRO A 28 1.02 -7.82 11.16
CA PRO A 28 1.62 -7.03 10.08
C PRO A 28 2.52 -7.82 9.12
N HIS A 29 2.84 -9.08 9.41
CA HIS A 29 3.59 -9.96 8.49
C HIS A 29 2.66 -10.56 7.43
N SER A 30 2.19 -9.71 6.53
CA SER A 30 1.44 -10.08 5.32
C SER A 30 1.91 -9.18 4.17
N CYS A 31 1.26 -9.25 3.01
CA CYS A 31 1.42 -8.31 1.91
C CYS A 31 0.20 -8.36 0.99
N PHE A 32 0.03 -7.32 0.18
CA PHE A 32 -0.80 -7.38 -1.01
C PHE A 32 0.05 -7.75 -2.23
N PRO A 33 -0.15 -8.92 -2.84
CA PRO A 33 0.50 -9.22 -4.11
C PRO A 33 -0.11 -8.35 -5.23
N ALA A 34 0.64 -8.14 -6.30
CA ALA A 34 0.16 -7.60 -7.57
C ALA A 34 -0.74 -8.61 -8.32
N GLY A 35 -1.83 -9.01 -7.68
CA GLY A 35 -2.82 -9.95 -8.19
C GLY A 35 -4.21 -9.32 -8.36
N PHE A 36 -5.19 -10.14 -8.75
CA PHE A 36 -6.56 -9.67 -8.90
C PHE A 36 -7.23 -9.41 -7.54
N LEU A 37 -7.58 -8.14 -7.28
CA LEU A 37 -8.16 -7.69 -6.02
C LEU A 37 -9.64 -7.32 -6.20
N SER A 38 -10.49 -8.34 -6.37
CA SER A 38 -11.92 -8.21 -6.74
C SER A 38 -12.70 -7.16 -5.93
N ARG A 39 -12.58 -7.19 -4.59
CA ARG A 39 -13.27 -6.25 -3.70
C ARG A 39 -12.81 -4.80 -3.86
N ARG A 40 -11.55 -4.59 -4.26
CA ARG A 40 -10.94 -3.25 -4.39
C ARG A 40 -11.31 -2.59 -5.72
N ILE A 41 -11.47 -3.39 -6.78
CA ILE A 41 -11.89 -2.91 -8.10
C ILE A 41 -13.23 -2.16 -8.04
N GLY A 42 -14.11 -2.48 -7.07
CA GLY A 42 -15.33 -1.72 -6.83
C GLY A 42 -15.09 -0.22 -6.61
N PHE A 43 -14.08 0.15 -5.82
CA PHE A 43 -13.72 1.57 -5.60
C PHE A 43 -13.16 2.21 -6.88
N VAL A 44 -12.36 1.47 -7.64
CA VAL A 44 -11.83 1.96 -8.94
C VAL A 44 -12.99 2.23 -9.91
N LYS A 45 -14.00 1.36 -9.95
CA LYS A 45 -15.22 1.58 -10.75
C LYS A 45 -16.05 2.77 -10.30
N LEU A 46 -15.93 3.20 -9.04
CA LEU A 46 -16.53 4.41 -8.50
C LEU A 46 -15.67 5.68 -8.71
N GLY A 47 -14.55 5.57 -9.43
CA GLY A 47 -13.70 6.70 -9.79
C GLY A 47 -12.55 6.99 -8.81
N TYR A 48 -12.30 6.11 -7.84
CA TYR A 48 -11.18 6.26 -6.91
C TYR A 48 -9.88 5.71 -7.49
N VAL A 49 -8.76 6.36 -7.16
CA VAL A 49 -7.43 5.76 -7.29
C VAL A 49 -7.11 5.02 -5.99
N LEU A 50 -6.51 3.84 -6.09
CA LEU A 50 -6.06 3.07 -4.95
C LEU A 50 -4.53 3.10 -4.87
N CYS A 51 -4.00 3.45 -3.71
CA CYS A 51 -2.60 3.29 -3.35
C CYS A 51 -2.52 2.17 -2.31
N ILE A 52 -2.01 1.02 -2.73
CA ILE A 52 -1.93 -0.18 -1.91
C ILE A 52 -0.50 -0.30 -1.38
N VAL A 53 -0.34 -0.24 -0.06
CA VAL A 53 0.97 -0.09 0.57
C VAL A 53 1.40 -1.41 1.22
N ASN A 54 2.56 -1.91 0.79
CA ASN A 54 3.30 -2.98 1.44
C ASN A 54 4.44 -2.33 2.24
N TYR A 55 4.13 -1.83 3.44
CA TYR A 55 5.07 -1.12 4.31
C TYR A 55 6.27 -1.99 4.72
N ARG A 56 7.37 -1.39 5.19
CA ARG A 56 8.53 -2.16 5.68
C ARG A 56 8.11 -3.07 6.84
N GLY A 57 8.47 -4.35 6.75
CA GLY A 57 7.94 -5.42 7.61
C GLY A 57 6.93 -6.35 6.94
N SER A 58 6.51 -6.01 5.71
CA SER A 58 5.72 -6.89 4.84
C SER A 58 6.52 -8.12 4.42
N VAL A 59 5.84 -9.23 4.16
CA VAL A 59 6.50 -10.43 3.62
C VAL A 59 6.78 -10.28 2.12
N GLY A 60 7.85 -10.93 1.64
CA GLY A 60 8.22 -10.93 0.21
C GLY A 60 9.31 -9.93 -0.19
N PHE A 61 9.78 -9.08 0.73
CA PHE A 61 10.76 -8.00 0.47
C PHE A 61 12.13 -8.23 1.14
N GLY A 62 12.44 -9.49 1.45
CA GLY A 62 13.70 -9.88 2.10
C GLY A 62 13.67 -9.82 3.63
N GLU A 63 14.54 -10.62 4.25
CA GLU A 63 14.55 -10.82 5.71
C GLU A 63 14.91 -9.55 6.48
N ASN A 64 15.85 -8.74 5.99
CA ASN A 64 16.20 -7.45 6.61
C ASN A 64 15.00 -6.50 6.64
N ASN A 65 14.16 -6.52 5.60
CA ASN A 65 12.94 -5.72 5.56
C ASN A 65 11.91 -6.25 6.56
N LEU A 66 11.66 -7.56 6.56
CA LEU A 66 10.75 -8.23 7.48
C LEU A 66 11.09 -7.94 8.95
N ASN A 67 12.37 -8.07 9.30
CA ASN A 67 12.87 -7.90 10.66
C ASN A 67 13.06 -6.44 11.07
N SER A 68 12.82 -5.47 10.18
CA SER A 68 12.90 -4.04 10.53
C SER A 68 11.69 -3.54 11.34
N LEU A 69 10.55 -4.21 11.23
CA LEU A 69 9.29 -3.76 11.85
C LEU A 69 9.15 -4.10 13.34
N PRO A 70 9.53 -5.30 13.83
CA PRO A 70 9.51 -5.59 15.26
C PRO A 70 10.29 -4.54 16.07
N GLY A 71 9.63 -3.97 17.09
CA GLY A 71 10.18 -2.85 17.87
C GLY A 71 9.85 -1.45 17.33
N ASN A 72 9.32 -1.34 16.10
CA ASN A 72 8.97 -0.07 15.44
C ASN A 72 7.49 0.02 14.99
N ILE A 73 6.65 -0.93 15.40
CA ILE A 73 5.22 -0.98 15.06
C ILE A 73 4.49 0.27 15.55
N GLY A 74 3.63 0.84 14.70
CA GLY A 74 2.90 2.07 14.96
C GLY A 74 3.71 3.34 14.67
N THR A 75 4.99 3.21 14.30
CA THR A 75 5.85 4.32 13.91
C THR A 75 6.37 4.15 12.49
N GLN A 76 7.06 3.04 12.20
CA GLN A 76 7.67 2.81 10.89
C GLN A 76 6.62 2.56 9.80
N ASP A 77 5.70 1.62 10.04
CA ASP A 77 4.60 1.29 9.14
C ASP A 77 3.66 2.48 8.93
N VAL A 78 3.38 3.24 10.00
CA VAL A 78 2.57 4.48 9.91
C VAL A 78 3.27 5.53 9.05
N ALA A 79 4.58 5.73 9.24
CA ALA A 79 5.36 6.68 8.44
C ALA A 79 5.39 6.26 6.96
N ASP A 80 5.60 4.98 6.66
CA ASP A 80 5.58 4.46 5.28
C ASP A 80 4.21 4.71 4.62
N VAL A 81 3.11 4.49 5.35
CA VAL A 81 1.75 4.77 4.84
C VAL A 81 1.51 6.26 4.65
N GLN A 82 1.96 7.13 5.56
CA GLN A 82 1.81 8.58 5.42
C GLN A 82 2.60 9.13 4.22
N MET A 83 3.82 8.62 4.01
CA MET A 83 4.69 9.01 2.89
C MET A 83 4.18 8.52 1.53
N SER A 84 3.28 7.53 1.50
CA SER A 84 2.65 7.04 0.27
C SER A 84 1.59 7.99 -0.33
N HIS A 85 1.29 9.10 0.35
CA HIS A 85 0.39 10.12 -0.18
C HIS A 85 1.04 10.88 -1.34
N PHE A 86 0.35 10.92 -2.48
CA PHE A 86 0.66 11.78 -3.62
C PHE A 86 -0.57 12.61 -3.98
N SER A 87 -0.33 13.85 -4.42
CA SER A 87 -1.35 14.81 -4.84
C SER A 87 -1.50 14.87 -6.35
#